data_AF-A0A3N5GVM9-F1
#
_entry.id   AF-A0A3N5GVM9-F1
#
_cell.length_a   1.000
_cell.length_b   1.000
_cell.length_c   1.000
_cell.angle_alpha   90.00
_cell.angle_beta   90.00
_cell.angle_gamma   90.00
#
_symmetry.space_group_name_H-M   'P 1'
#
loop_
_entity.id
_entity.type
_entity.pdbx_description
1 polymer ?
#
loop_
_entity_poly.entity_id
_entity_poly.type
_entity_poly.pdbx_seq_one_letter_code
_entity_poly.pdbx_strand_id
1 'polypeptide(L)'
;MPAALWDASVPGAPRRTVRMIAGHLHNARCMWLKTLGQEHGFAVPAQVDRRKVARHELLSALRRSSKGIESLLELGLAAGGHVPPSKAYVWRNLPLDVHHVLAYFVAHEGHHRGQLVMLARQLGHRLPANISAGLWQWTKRMQEARGARR
;
A
#
# COMPACT_ATOMS: atom_id res chain seq x y z
N MET A 1 13.42 3.65 -5.51
CA MET A 1 13.89 2.57 -6.40
C MET A 1 14.80 3.15 -7.47
N PRO A 2 15.98 2.55 -7.72
CA PRO A 2 16.82 2.83 -8.88
C PRO A 2 16.02 2.91 -10.19
N ALA A 3 16.40 3.80 -11.10
CA ALA A 3 15.65 4.01 -12.36
C ALA A 3 15.63 2.74 -13.22
N ALA A 4 16.77 2.08 -13.36
CA ALA A 4 16.92 0.84 -14.12
C ALA A 4 16.01 -0.30 -13.63
N LEU A 5 15.70 -0.34 -12.33
CA LEU A 5 14.80 -1.36 -11.77
C LEU A 5 13.33 -1.13 -12.10
N TRP A 6 12.92 0.11 -12.37
CA TRP A 6 11.50 0.46 -12.43
C TRP A 6 10.76 -0.35 -13.48
N ASP A 7 11.38 -0.52 -14.65
CA ASP A 7 10.83 -1.24 -15.79
C ASP A 7 11.33 -2.67 -15.94
N ALA A 8 12.19 -3.12 -15.02
CA ALA A 8 12.71 -4.47 -15.05
C ALA A 8 11.58 -5.51 -14.87
N SER A 9 11.63 -6.55 -15.69
CA SER A 9 10.75 -7.71 -15.59
C SER A 9 11.06 -8.53 -14.35
N VAL A 10 10.03 -9.16 -13.78
CA VAL A 10 10.15 -10.08 -12.66
C VAL A 10 10.69 -11.43 -13.17
N PRO A 11 11.81 -11.95 -12.63
CA PRO A 11 12.30 -13.29 -12.96
C PRO A 11 11.21 -14.35 -12.76
N GLY A 12 11.00 -15.23 -13.74
CA GLY A 12 9.94 -16.24 -13.72
C GLY A 12 8.52 -15.71 -14.00
N ALA A 13 8.33 -14.40 -14.16
CA ALA A 13 7.04 -13.79 -14.49
C ALA A 13 7.23 -12.61 -15.48
N PRO A 14 7.64 -12.87 -16.74
CA PRO A 14 8.11 -11.85 -17.68
C PRO A 14 7.06 -10.78 -18.06
N ARG A 15 5.76 -11.08 -17.87
CA ARG A 15 4.67 -10.12 -18.09
C ARG A 15 4.43 -9.16 -16.90
N ARG A 16 5.18 -9.31 -15.81
CA ARG A 16 5.12 -8.45 -14.61
C ARG A 16 6.42 -7.68 -14.47
N THR A 17 6.32 -6.41 -14.11
CA THR A 17 7.48 -5.54 -13.82
C THR A 17 7.49 -5.09 -12.37
N VAL A 18 8.63 -4.57 -11.91
CA VAL A 18 8.77 -3.94 -10.59
C VAL A 18 7.76 -2.80 -10.41
N ARG A 19 7.58 -1.94 -11.44
CA ARG A 19 6.55 -0.89 -11.48
C ARG A 19 5.16 -1.46 -11.22
N MET A 20 4.82 -2.60 -11.81
CA MET A 20 3.49 -3.20 -11.63
C MET A 20 3.24 -3.65 -10.18
N ILE A 21 4.26 -4.19 -9.51
CA ILE A 21 4.19 -4.56 -8.08
C ILE A 21 4.05 -3.29 -7.23
N ALA A 22 4.86 -2.26 -7.48
CA ALA A 22 4.77 -1.01 -6.75
C ALA A 22 3.41 -0.33 -6.92
N GLY A 23 2.88 -0.26 -8.14
CA GLY A 23 1.56 0.29 -8.43
C GLY A 23 0.41 -0.52 -7.82
N HIS A 24 0.60 -1.83 -7.62
CA HIS A 24 -0.41 -2.68 -6.98
C HIS A 24 -0.68 -2.28 -5.53
N LEU A 25 0.32 -1.82 -4.77
CA LEU A 25 0.14 -1.31 -3.41
C LEU A 25 -0.97 -0.24 -3.36
N HIS A 26 -0.86 0.77 -4.23
CA HIS A 26 -1.85 1.84 -4.31
C HIS A 26 -3.22 1.33 -4.80
N ASN A 27 -3.26 0.54 -5.86
CA ASN A 27 -4.52 0.08 -6.43
C ASN A 27 -5.28 -0.87 -5.49
N ALA A 28 -4.57 -1.66 -4.66
CA ALA A 28 -5.15 -2.48 -3.62
C ALA A 28 -5.80 -1.61 -2.52
N ARG A 29 -5.14 -0.55 -2.08
CA ARG A 29 -5.74 0.43 -1.15
C ARG A 29 -6.99 1.07 -1.75
N CYS A 30 -6.96 1.47 -3.03
CA CYS A 30 -8.14 2.03 -3.70
C CYS A 30 -9.30 1.04 -3.79
N MET A 31 -9.00 -0.24 -4.03
CA MET A 31 -10.02 -1.29 -4.02
C MET A 31 -10.66 -1.39 -2.63
N TRP A 32 -9.87 -1.45 -1.55
CA TRP A 32 -10.42 -1.51 -0.20
C TRP A 32 -11.16 -0.24 0.22
N LEU A 33 -10.72 0.94 -0.21
CA LEU A 33 -11.44 2.20 0.03
C LEU A 33 -12.77 2.24 -0.72
N LYS A 34 -12.80 1.71 -1.94
CA LYS A 34 -14.05 1.54 -2.68
C LYS A 34 -14.98 0.57 -1.95
N THR A 35 -14.45 -0.59 -1.56
CA THR A 35 -15.21 -1.65 -0.92
C THR A 35 -15.73 -1.21 0.43
N LEU A 36 -14.88 -0.72 1.34
CA LEU A 36 -15.26 -0.50 2.73
C LEU A 36 -15.52 0.96 3.07
N GLY A 37 -15.10 1.92 2.23
CA GLY A 37 -15.17 3.33 2.58
C GLY A 37 -16.16 4.17 1.78
N GLN A 38 -16.45 3.81 0.53
CA GLN A 38 -17.24 4.65 -0.37
C GLN A 38 -18.67 4.90 0.16
N GLU A 39 -19.33 3.88 0.71
CA GLU A 39 -20.68 4.01 1.27
C GLU A 39 -20.72 4.86 2.56
N HIS A 40 -19.56 5.05 3.20
CA HIS A 40 -19.41 5.90 4.39
C HIS A 40 -18.88 7.30 4.05
N GLY A 41 -18.97 7.70 2.77
CA GLY A 41 -18.65 9.05 2.32
C GLY A 41 -17.16 9.30 2.04
N PHE A 42 -16.31 8.28 2.07
CA PHE A 42 -14.89 8.47 1.75
C PHE A 42 -14.64 8.59 0.25
N ALA A 43 -13.82 9.57 -0.12
CA ALA A 43 -13.32 9.70 -1.48
C ALA A 43 -12.42 8.51 -1.85
N VAL A 44 -12.71 7.86 -2.97
CA VAL A 44 -11.89 6.77 -3.51
C VAL A 44 -10.88 7.36 -4.48
N PRO A 45 -9.56 7.29 -4.20
CA PRO A 45 -8.57 7.78 -5.13
C PRO A 45 -8.60 6.99 -6.45
N ALA A 46 -8.33 7.67 -7.57
CA ALA A 46 -8.19 7.01 -8.86
C ALA A 46 -7.01 6.03 -8.86
N GLN A 47 -7.25 4.82 -9.36
CA GLN A 47 -6.18 3.84 -9.57
C GLN A 47 -5.18 4.33 -10.62
N VAL A 48 -3.93 3.89 -10.49
CA VAL A 48 -2.90 4.17 -11.48
C VAL A 48 -2.84 3.06 -12.54
N ASP A 49 -2.48 3.41 -13.78
CA ASP A 49 -2.08 2.40 -14.77
C ASP A 49 -0.72 1.83 -14.37
N ARG A 50 -0.74 0.61 -13.81
CA ARG A 50 0.44 -0.11 -13.33
C ARG A 50 1.48 -0.39 -14.42
N ARG A 51 1.12 -0.29 -15.70
CA ARG A 51 2.05 -0.47 -16.82
C ARG A 51 2.78 0.82 -17.18
N LYS A 52 2.21 1.99 -16.85
CA LYS A 52 2.70 3.29 -17.33
C LYS A 52 3.04 4.29 -16.23
N VAL A 53 2.56 4.09 -15.00
CA VAL A 53 2.72 5.05 -13.89
C VAL A 53 4.18 5.39 -13.60
N ALA A 54 4.52 6.67 -13.61
CA ALA A 54 5.84 7.14 -13.24
C ALA A 54 6.07 7.06 -11.72
N ARG A 55 7.34 7.01 -11.31
CA ARG A 55 7.70 6.90 -9.88
C ARG A 55 7.11 8.04 -9.04
N HIS A 56 7.21 9.28 -9.51
CA HIS A 56 6.74 10.45 -8.77
C HIS A 56 5.20 10.49 -8.67
N GLU A 57 4.51 10.12 -9.75
CA GLU A 57 3.04 9.97 -9.77
C GLU A 57 2.59 8.93 -8.77
N LEU A 58 3.25 7.76 -8.73
CA LEU A 58 2.93 6.72 -7.77
C LEU A 58 3.15 7.18 -6.33
N LEU A 59 4.24 7.90 -6.04
CA LEU A 59 4.48 8.45 -4.69
C LEU A 59 3.35 9.40 -4.26
N SER A 60 2.89 10.26 -5.18
CA SER A 60 1.74 11.14 -4.94
C SER A 60 0.45 10.35 -4.69
N ALA A 61 0.20 9.31 -5.50
CA ALA A 61 -0.97 8.43 -5.37
C ALA A 61 -0.95 7.64 -4.04
N LEU A 62 0.21 7.12 -3.64
CA LEU A 62 0.41 6.42 -2.37
C LEU A 62 0.09 7.33 -1.19
N ARG A 63 0.53 8.59 -1.20
CA ARG A 63 0.18 9.57 -0.16
C ARG A 63 -1.33 9.79 -0.05
N ARG A 64 -2.04 9.94 -1.17
CA ARG A 64 -3.51 10.08 -1.18
C ARG A 64 -4.20 8.86 -0.61
N SER A 65 -3.87 7.68 -1.10
CA SER A 65 -4.44 6.43 -0.58
C SER A 65 -4.08 6.16 0.88
N SER A 66 -2.93 6.63 1.36
CA SER A 66 -2.53 6.51 2.77
C SER A 66 -3.51 7.25 3.69
N LYS A 67 -3.92 8.46 3.30
CA LYS A 67 -4.92 9.23 4.05
C LYS A 67 -6.27 8.50 4.10
N GLY A 68 -6.69 7.93 2.98
CA GLY A 68 -7.93 7.14 2.93
C GLY A 68 -7.89 5.93 3.86
N ILE A 69 -6.80 5.15 3.84
CA ILE A 69 -6.65 3.98 4.72
C ILE A 69 -6.63 4.39 6.20
N GLU A 70 -5.99 5.52 6.53
CA GLU A 70 -6.06 6.07 7.87
C GLU A 70 -7.51 6.39 8.28
N SER A 71 -8.25 7.12 7.44
CA SER A 71 -9.65 7.45 7.73
C SER A 71 -10.55 6.21 7.83
N LEU A 72 -10.26 5.14 7.08
CA LEU A 72 -10.98 3.87 7.19
C LEU A 72 -10.73 3.19 8.55
N LEU A 73 -9.49 3.22 9.04
CA LEU A 73 -9.16 2.70 10.38
C LEU A 73 -9.79 3.56 11.48
N GLU A 74 -9.77 4.88 11.33
CA GLU A 74 -10.44 5.82 12.24
C GLU A 74 -11.95 5.59 12.29
N LEU A 75 -12.60 5.34 11.14
CA LEU A 75 -14.01 4.95 11.11
C LEU A 75 -14.24 3.68 11.93
N GLY A 76 -13.41 2.66 11.75
CA GLY A 76 -13.52 1.41 12.50
C GLY A 76 -13.39 1.64 14.01
N LEU A 77 -12.43 2.46 14.44
CA LEU A 77 -12.27 2.83 15.85
C LEU A 77 -13.49 3.58 16.39
N ALA A 78 -14.03 4.55 15.65
CA ALA A 78 -15.21 5.31 16.02
C ALA A 78 -16.49 4.44 16.07
N ALA A 79 -16.57 3.39 15.26
CA ALA A 79 -17.67 2.44 15.21
C ALA A 79 -17.47 1.21 16.12
N GLY A 80 -16.93 1.43 17.32
CA GLY A 80 -16.78 0.35 18.32
C GLY A 80 -15.72 -0.69 17.97
N GLY A 81 -14.65 -0.28 17.28
CA GLY A 81 -13.56 -1.15 16.87
C GLY A 81 -13.84 -2.00 15.63
N HIS A 82 -14.93 -1.74 14.90
CA HIS A 82 -15.32 -2.48 13.70
C HIS A 82 -15.59 -1.53 12.54
N VAL A 83 -14.96 -1.79 11.40
CA VAL A 83 -15.30 -1.11 10.15
C VAL A 83 -16.70 -1.55 9.73
N PRO A 84 -17.69 -0.64 9.60
CA PRO A 84 -19.03 -1.05 9.22
C PRO A 84 -19.02 -1.66 7.80
N PRO A 85 -19.70 -2.80 7.60
CA PRO A 85 -19.73 -3.44 6.29
C PRO A 85 -20.44 -2.55 5.27
N SER A 86 -20.13 -2.76 4.00
CA SER A 86 -20.80 -2.13 2.87
C SER A 86 -21.51 -3.17 2.01
N LYS A 87 -22.37 -2.73 1.09
CA LYS A 87 -22.97 -3.63 0.08
C LYS A 87 -21.93 -4.19 -0.89
N ALA A 88 -20.82 -3.47 -1.11
CA ALA A 88 -19.72 -3.93 -1.95
C ALA A 88 -18.88 -5.04 -1.27
N TYR A 89 -19.01 -5.22 0.05
CA TYR A 89 -18.29 -6.25 0.79
C TYR A 89 -18.95 -7.64 0.68
N VAL A 90 -18.93 -8.18 -0.53
CA VAL A 90 -19.51 -9.49 -0.86
C VAL A 90 -18.59 -10.67 -0.55
N TRP A 91 -17.27 -10.48 -0.69
CA TRP A 91 -16.27 -11.51 -0.36
C TRP A 91 -15.82 -11.37 1.10
N ARG A 92 -16.57 -12.02 2.00
CA ARG A 92 -16.50 -11.85 3.46
C ARG A 92 -15.36 -12.60 4.15
N ASN A 93 -14.17 -12.65 3.54
CA ASN A 93 -13.03 -13.40 4.08
C ASN A 93 -12.11 -12.56 4.99
N LEU A 94 -12.31 -11.25 5.07
CA LEU A 94 -11.62 -10.36 6.00
C LEU A 94 -12.55 -9.99 7.17
N PRO A 95 -12.29 -10.46 8.41
CA PRO A 95 -12.97 -9.91 9.57
C PRO A 95 -12.80 -8.39 9.62
N LEU A 96 -13.89 -7.67 9.92
CA LEU A 96 -13.93 -6.21 9.86
C LEU A 96 -13.61 -5.53 11.20
N ASP A 97 -13.25 -6.28 12.23
CA ASP A 97 -12.62 -5.66 13.39
C ASP A 97 -11.31 -4.97 12.97
N VAL A 98 -11.03 -3.84 13.60
CA VAL A 98 -9.93 -2.97 13.19
C VAL A 98 -8.56 -3.67 13.29
N HIS A 99 -8.42 -4.68 14.16
CA HIS A 99 -7.17 -5.43 14.32
C HIS A 99 -6.89 -6.29 13.10
N HIS A 100 -7.87 -7.05 12.59
CA HIS A 100 -7.71 -7.84 11.37
C HIS A 100 -7.55 -6.94 10.13
N VAL A 101 -8.31 -5.83 10.05
CA VAL A 101 -8.18 -4.87 8.96
C VAL A 101 -6.76 -4.26 8.93
N LEU A 102 -6.24 -3.82 10.09
CA LEU A 102 -4.88 -3.32 10.21
C LEU A 102 -3.85 -4.39 9.87
N ALA A 103 -4.01 -5.60 10.40
CA ALA A 103 -3.10 -6.72 10.15
C ALA A 103 -3.05 -7.08 8.66
N TYR A 104 -4.19 -7.07 7.97
CA TYR A 104 -4.25 -7.27 6.53
C TYR A 104 -3.43 -6.21 5.78
N PHE A 105 -3.61 -4.92 6.08
CA PHE A 105 -2.86 -3.87 5.40
C PHE A 105 -1.36 -3.95 5.67
N VAL A 106 -0.96 -4.22 6.92
CA VAL A 106 0.46 -4.41 7.27
C VAL A 106 1.05 -5.61 6.53
N ALA A 107 0.33 -6.75 6.50
CA ALA A 107 0.79 -7.96 5.84
C ALA A 107 0.86 -7.81 4.31
N HIS A 108 -0.16 -7.20 3.69
CA HIS A 108 -0.20 -6.94 2.24
C HIS A 108 0.96 -6.03 1.82
N GLU A 109 1.18 -4.94 2.54
CA GLU A 109 2.26 -4.02 2.23
C GLU A 109 3.63 -4.64 2.51
N GLY A 110 3.78 -5.38 3.61
CA GLY A 110 4.99 -6.13 3.93
C GLY A 110 5.33 -7.14 2.83
N HIS A 111 4.35 -7.90 2.36
CA HIS A 111 4.51 -8.89 1.29
C HIS A 111 5.05 -8.25 0.00
N HIS A 112 4.41 -7.20 -0.51
CA HIS A 112 4.85 -6.56 -1.75
C HIS A 112 6.11 -5.72 -1.60
N ARG A 113 6.35 -5.08 -0.44
CA ARG A 113 7.63 -4.42 -0.15
C ARG A 113 8.76 -5.43 -0.09
N GLY A 114 8.52 -6.61 0.49
CA GLY A 114 9.45 -7.74 0.48
C GLY A 114 9.82 -8.19 -0.93
N GLN A 115 8.83 -8.32 -1.82
CA GLN A 115 9.06 -8.60 -3.24
C GLN A 115 9.96 -7.53 -3.89
N LEU A 116 9.70 -6.25 -3.67
CA LEU A 116 10.50 -5.16 -4.24
C LEU A 116 11.96 -5.20 -3.74
N VAL A 117 12.18 -5.46 -2.45
CA VAL A 117 13.52 -5.61 -1.86
C VAL A 117 14.25 -6.81 -2.44
N MET A 118 13.56 -7.96 -2.56
CA MET A 118 14.12 -9.18 -3.13
C MET A 118 14.49 -9.00 -4.60
N LEU A 119 13.60 -8.42 -5.41
CA LEU A 119 13.83 -8.15 -6.83
C LEU A 119 15.00 -7.22 -7.05
N ALA A 120 15.12 -6.18 -6.23
CA ALA A 120 16.28 -5.29 -6.29
C ALA A 120 17.60 -6.06 -6.11
N ARG A 121 17.64 -7.00 -5.17
CA ARG A 121 18.83 -7.86 -4.98
C ARG A 121 19.05 -8.83 -6.13
N GLN A 122 18.01 -9.52 -6.59
CA GLN A 122 18.10 -10.52 -7.67
C GLN A 122 18.54 -9.91 -9.01
N LEU A 123 18.17 -8.66 -9.27
CA LEU A 123 18.51 -7.94 -10.49
C LEU A 123 19.82 -7.14 -10.38
N GLY A 124 20.67 -7.43 -9.39
CA GLY A 124 21.99 -6.79 -9.24
C GLY A 124 21.96 -5.36 -8.69
N HIS A 125 20.80 -4.86 -8.26
CA HIS A 125 20.60 -3.49 -7.77
C HIS A 125 20.30 -3.47 -6.27
N ARG A 126 21.15 -4.12 -5.47
CA ARG A 126 20.99 -4.23 -4.02
C ARG A 126 20.71 -2.86 -3.40
N LEU A 127 19.61 -2.76 -2.65
CA LEU A 127 19.24 -1.52 -1.97
C LEU A 127 20.26 -1.19 -0.86
N PRO A 128 20.60 0.09 -0.65
CA PRO A 128 21.43 0.53 0.47
C PRO A 128 20.88 0.07 1.82
N ALA A 129 21.78 -0.19 2.78
CA ALA A 129 21.40 -0.72 4.10
C ALA A 129 20.45 0.20 4.88
N ASN A 130 20.64 1.53 4.77
CA ASN A 130 19.73 2.51 5.37
C ASN A 130 18.30 2.46 4.80
N ILE A 131 18.12 1.94 3.58
CA ILE A 131 16.81 1.72 2.97
C ILE A 131 16.22 0.39 3.45
N SER A 132 16.97 -0.72 3.34
CA SER A 132 16.47 -2.06 3.70
C SER A 132 16.24 -2.22 5.21
N ALA A 133 17.19 -1.80 6.04
CA ALA A 133 17.02 -1.77 7.50
C ALA A 133 16.03 -0.66 7.92
N GLY A 134 15.97 0.43 7.17
CA GLY A 134 15.03 1.53 7.40
C GLY A 134 13.55 1.11 7.34
N LEU A 135 13.21 0.00 6.68
CA LEU A 135 11.84 -0.54 6.68
C LEU A 135 11.37 -0.95 8.08
N TRP A 136 12.31 -1.30 8.97
CA TRP A 136 12.05 -1.79 10.33
C TRP A 136 12.15 -0.70 11.41
N GLN A 137 12.48 0.53 11.02
CA GLN A 137 12.70 1.64 11.96
C GLN A 137 11.38 2.31 12.36
N TRP A 138 10.47 1.55 12.99
CA TRP A 138 9.10 1.96 13.29
C TRP A 138 8.99 3.28 14.05
N THR A 139 9.79 3.48 15.10
CA THR A 139 9.81 4.74 15.87
C THR A 139 10.15 5.93 14.97
N LYS A 140 11.15 5.79 14.10
CA LYS A 140 11.53 6.85 13.14
C LYS A 140 10.41 7.13 12.14
N ARG A 141 9.82 6.08 11.55
CA ARG A 141 8.71 6.20 10.59
C ARG A 141 7.49 6.87 11.21
N MET A 142 7.20 6.57 12.47
CA MET A 142 6.14 7.25 13.24
C MET A 142 6.44 8.74 13.40
N GLN A 143 7.66 9.13 13.77
CA GLN A 143 8.01 10.55 13.91
C GLN A 143 7.95 11.31 12.57
N GLU A 144 8.41 10.70 11.47
CA GLU A 144 8.28 11.26 10.13
C GLU A 144 6.81 11.47 9.73
N ALA A 145 5.94 10.50 10.04
CA ALA A 145 4.51 10.61 9.79
C ALA A 145 3.84 11.72 10.62
N ARG A 146 4.26 11.90 11.88
CA ARG A 146 3.79 13.01 12.74
C ARG A 146 4.28 14.37 12.25
N GLY A 147 5.54 14.46 11.82
CA GLY A 147 6.12 15.68 11.26
C GLY A 147 5.41 16.11 9.97
N ALA A 148 4.99 15.17 9.14
CA ALA A 148 4.24 15.45 7.92
C ALA A 148 2.77 15.88 8.14
N ARG A 149 2.27 15.84 9.38
CA ARG A 149 0.93 16.32 9.76
C ARG A 149 0.93 17.74 10.31
N ARG A 150 2.10 18.30 10.63
CA ARG A 150 2.29 19.70 11.02
C ARG A 150 2.51 20.53 9.76
#